data_AF-A0A963SNA1-F1
#
_entry.id   AF-A0A963SNA1-F1
#
_cell.length_a   1.000
_cell.length_b   1.000
_cell.length_c   1.000
_cell.angle_alpha   90.00
_cell.angle_beta   90.00
_cell.angle_gamma   90.00
#
_symmetry.space_group_name_H-M   'P 1'
#
loop_
_entity.id
_entity.type
_entity.pdbx_description
1 polymer ?
#
loop_
_entity_poly.entity_id
_entity_poly.type
_entity_poly.pdbx_seq_one_letter_code
_entity_poly.pdbx_strand_id
1 'polypeptide(L)' 'HWLILHGRYVCKARTPECWRCKVADLCSFRKKVLEKPRGR' A
#
# COMPACT_ATOMS: atom_id res chain seq x y z
N HIS A 1 16.84 5.80 0.41
CA HIS A 1 16.35 4.44 0.77
C HIS A 1 14.83 4.35 1.02
N TRP A 2 14.05 5.41 0.75
CA TRP A 2 12.64 5.48 1.11
C TRP A 2 11.75 4.41 0.44
N LEU A 3 12.04 4.05 -0.82
CA LEU A 3 11.29 3.00 -1.55
C LEU A 3 11.42 1.61 -0.91
N ILE A 4 12.58 1.28 -0.33
CA ILE A 4 12.78 -0.03 0.31
C ILE A 4 11.95 -0.14 1.60
N LEU A 5 11.91 0.91 2.42
CA LEU A 5 11.06 0.96 3.60
C LEU A 5 9.58 0.96 3.21
N HIS A 6 9.22 1.74 2.19
CA HIS A 6 7.86 1.81 1.67
C HIS A 6 7.36 0.44 1.20
N GLY A 7 8.18 -0.35 0.51
CA GLY A 7 7.84 -1.72 0.13
C GLY A 7 7.53 -2.64 1.31
N ARG A 8 8.32 -2.55 2.38
CA ARG A 8 8.20 -3.42 3.56
C ARG A 8 6.99 -3.08 4.43
N TYR A 9 6.67 -1.79 4.58
CA TYR A 9 5.63 -1.33 5.49
C TYR A 9 4.30 -0.98 4.81
N VAL A 10 4.32 -0.57 3.54
CA VAL A 10 3.12 -0.07 2.83
C VAL A 10 2.81 -0.94 1.61
N CYS A 11 3.73 -1.04 0.65
CA CYS A 11 3.50 -1.74 -0.62
C CYS A 11 3.79 -3.25 -0.51
N LYS A 12 3.11 -3.93 0.41
CA LYS A 12 3.23 -5.37 0.67
C LYS A 12 2.70 -6.19 -0.50
N ALA A 13 3.35 -7.31 -0.82
CA ALA A 13 3.03 -8.14 -1.99
C ALA A 13 1.61 -8.76 -1.98
N ARG A 14 1.10 -9.15 -0.81
CA ARG A 14 -0.22 -9.80 -0.67
C ARG A 14 -1.35 -8.81 -0.38
N THR A 15 -1.15 -7.96 0.61
CA THR A 15 -2.15 -6.99 1.11
C THR A 15 -1.48 -5.61 1.26
N PRO A 16 -1.32 -4.87 0.15
CA PRO A 16 -0.70 -3.55 0.21
C PRO A 16 -1.59 -2.58 0.98
N GLU A 17 -1.02 -1.72 1.82
CA GLU A 17 -1.76 -0.73 2.63
C GLU A 17 -1.97 0.56 1.83
N CYS A 18 -2.60 0.46 0.65
CA CYS A 18 -2.81 1.61 -0.24
C CYS A 18 -3.64 2.72 0.42
N TRP A 19 -4.56 2.38 1.30
CA TRP A 19 -5.37 3.30 2.12
C TRP A 19 -4.55 4.27 2.99
N ARG A 20 -3.28 3.94 3.31
CA ARG A 20 -2.34 4.81 4.05
C ARG A 20 -1.18 5.30 3.16
N CYS A 21 -1.16 4.94 1.88
CA CYS A 21 -0.10 5.30 0.96
C CYS A 21 -0.34 6.71 0.40
N LYS A 22 0.60 7.65 0.64
CA LYS A 22 0.50 9.05 0.16
C LYS A 22 0.49 9.20 -1.37
N VAL A 23 0.92 8.18 -2.10
CA VAL A 23 0.99 8.19 -3.56
C VAL A 23 -0.04 7.25 -4.19
N ALA A 24 -1.04 6.81 -3.42
CA ALA A 24 -2.07 5.90 -3.89
C ALA A 24 -2.82 6.45 -5.13
N ASP A 25 -3.07 7.75 -5.17
CA ASP A 25 -3.76 8.43 -6.26
C ASP A 25 -2.91 8.46 -7.55
N LEU A 26 -1.58 8.56 -7.40
CA LEU A 26 -0.62 8.58 -8.50
C LEU A 26 -0.14 7.18 -8.92
N CYS A 27 -0.43 6.15 -8.13
CA CYS A 27 0.08 4.80 -8.36
C CYS A 27 -0.76 4.07 -9.42
N SER A 28 -0.15 3.54 -10.48
CA SER A 28 -0.85 2.77 -11.53
C SER A 28 -1.18 1.31 -11.17
N PHE A 29 -0.99 0.92 -9.90
CA PHE A 29 -1.25 -0.44 -9.45
C PHE A 29 -2.76 -0.75 -9.46
N ARG A 30 -3.17 -1.89 -10.03
CA ARG A 30 -4.60 -2.22 -10.23
C ARG A 30 -5.29 -2.78 -8.99
N LYS A 31 -4.60 -3.56 -8.15
CA LYS A 31 -5.17 -4.24 -6.97
C LYS A 31 -5.00 -3.43 -5.68
N LYS A 32 -5.34 -2.14 -5.70
CA LYS A 32 -5.22 -1.28 -4.52
C LYS A 32 -6.21 -1.71 -3.42
N VAL A 33 -5.75 -1.64 -2.18
CA VAL A 33 -6.60 -1.83 -1.00
C VAL A 33 -6.84 -0.45 -0.39
N LEU A 34 -7.99 0.15 -0.74
CA LEU A 34 -8.35 1.51 -0.34
C LEU A 34 -9.02 1.61 1.03
N GLU A 35 -9.38 0.46 1.62
CA GLU A 35 -9.90 0.38 2.98
C GLU A 35 -8.96 -0.42 3.88
N LYS A 36 -8.86 -0.03 5.15
CA LYS A 36 -8.12 -0.81 6.15
C LYS A 36 -8.83 -2.17 6.31
N PRO A 37 -8.13 -3.32 6.17
CA PRO A 37 -8.77 -4.62 6.39
C PRO A 37 -9.33 -4.67 7.81
N ARG A 38 -10.65 -4.89 7.91
CA ARG A 38 -11.34 -5.09 9.18
C ARG A 38 -10.93 -6.45 9.75
N GLY A 39 -9.98 -6.42 10.68
CA GLY A 39 -9.57 -7.59 11.45
C GLY A 39 -8.28 -8.25 10.95
N ARG A 40 -7.28 -8.18 11.81
CA ARG A 40 -6.44 -9.32 12.17
C ARG A 40 -6.35 -9.33 13.69
#